data_AF-A0A368JQ83-F1
#
_entry.id   AF-A0A368JQ83-F1
#
_cell.length_a   1.000
_cell.length_b   1.000
_cell.length_c   1.000
_cell.angle_alpha   90.00
_cell.angle_beta   90.00
_cell.angle_gamma   90.00
#
_symmetry.space_group_name_H-M   'P 1'
#
loop_
_entity.id
_entity.type
_entity.pdbx_description
1 polymer ?
#
loop_
_entity_poly.entity_id
_entity_poly.type
_entity_poly.pdbx_seq_one_letter_code
_entity_poly.pdbx_strand_id
1 'polypeptide(L)'
;MKSFTRLLILFFGLLLTLPAAAQNQDRQKIESAKIGLITNRLNLTTEQAPQFWPIYNEYSDRRRDISRQLRKSSKPGGNEAISELNESVELKQKLVDLEKEYNAKFLRVITAQQLQELHNTERMFNKMLIDRVSNPN
;
A
#
# COMPACT_ATOMS: atom_id res chain seq x y z
N MET A 1 11.27 -22.11 48.34
CA MET A 1 10.94 -22.82 47.08
C MET A 1 9.62 -22.36 46.44
N LYS A 2 8.53 -22.17 47.20
CA LYS A 2 7.22 -21.73 46.65
C LYS A 2 7.20 -20.31 46.06
N SER A 3 8.08 -19.41 46.53
CA SER A 3 8.25 -18.04 46.02
C SER A 3 8.97 -17.97 44.66
N PHE A 4 9.90 -18.89 44.40
CA PHE A 4 10.66 -18.94 43.15
C PHE A 4 9.79 -19.44 41.99
N THR A 5 8.91 -20.41 42.25
CA THR A 5 7.86 -20.85 41.31
C THR A 5 6.85 -19.75 40.98
N ARG A 6 6.54 -18.84 41.92
CA ARG A 6 5.65 -17.69 41.63
C ARG A 6 6.34 -16.64 40.75
N LEU A 7 7.65 -16.46 40.91
CA LEU A 7 8.46 -15.56 40.07
C LEU A 7 8.63 -16.12 38.64
N LEU A 8 8.76 -17.45 38.51
CA LEU A 8 8.88 -18.14 37.21
C LEU A 8 7.57 -18.07 36.40
N ILE A 9 6.41 -18.16 37.07
CA ILE A 9 5.08 -18.05 36.45
C ILE A 9 4.80 -16.60 35.98
N LEU A 10 5.31 -15.59 36.69
CA LEU A 10 5.23 -14.19 36.28
C LEU A 10 6.11 -13.87 35.06
N PHE A 11 7.25 -14.55 34.89
CA PHE A 11 8.14 -14.37 33.74
C PHE A 11 7.62 -15.09 32.48
N PHE A 12 6.96 -16.24 32.63
CA PHE A 12 6.40 -17.00 31.50
C PHE A 12 5.12 -16.38 30.92
N GLY A 13 4.40 -15.56 31.70
CA GLY A 13 3.21 -14.83 31.24
C GLY A 13 3.48 -13.63 30.32
N LEU A 14 4.73 -13.15 30.23
CA LEU A 14 5.08 -11.95 29.44
C LEU A 14 5.45 -12.26 27.97
N LEU A 15 5.63 -13.53 27.61
CA LEU A 15 6.11 -13.95 26.28
C LEU A 15 4.99 -14.18 25.25
N LEU A 16 3.71 -14.04 25.61
CA LEU A 16 2.57 -14.40 24.78
C LEU A 16 1.87 -13.24 24.04
N THR A 17 2.41 -12.02 24.08
CA THR A 17 1.72 -10.81 23.53
C THR A 17 2.31 -10.22 22.24
N LEU A 18 3.19 -10.91 21.51
CA LEU A 18 3.91 -10.33 20.36
C LEU A 18 3.43 -10.62 18.90
N PRO A 19 2.17 -10.99 18.57
CA PRO A 19 1.82 -11.16 17.15
C PRO A 19 1.54 -9.85 16.40
N ALA A 20 1.21 -8.74 17.09
CA ALA A 20 0.77 -7.50 16.43
C ALA A 20 1.93 -6.58 15.94
N ALA A 21 3.10 -6.65 16.58
CA ALA A 21 4.23 -5.78 16.24
C ALA A 21 4.91 -6.18 14.91
N ALA A 22 4.94 -7.48 14.59
CA ALA A 22 5.60 -8.01 13.40
C ALA A 22 4.92 -7.58 12.09
N GLN A 23 3.59 -7.63 12.02
CA GLN A 23 2.84 -7.29 10.81
C GLN A 23 2.96 -5.80 10.42
N ASN A 24 3.11 -4.91 11.40
CA ASN A 24 3.26 -3.47 11.14
C ASN A 24 4.66 -3.15 10.60
N GLN A 25 5.69 -3.83 11.11
CA GLN A 25 7.08 -3.65 10.69
C GLN A 25 7.28 -3.99 9.21
N ASP A 26 6.69 -5.07 8.71
CA ASP A 26 6.85 -5.46 7.30
C ASP A 26 6.14 -4.51 6.34
N ARG A 27 4.98 -3.97 6.74
CA ARG A 27 4.31 -2.93 5.97
C ARG A 27 5.16 -1.67 5.87
N GLN A 28 5.75 -1.22 6.98
CA GLN A 28 6.65 -0.06 6.96
C GLN A 28 7.85 -0.26 6.03
N LYS A 29 8.48 -1.44 6.07
CA LYS A 29 9.58 -1.78 5.16
C LYS A 29 9.19 -1.71 3.69
N ILE A 30 8.00 -2.20 3.35
CA ILE A 30 7.46 -2.15 1.97
C ILE A 30 7.25 -0.68 1.55
N GLU A 31 6.63 0.14 2.40
CA GLU A 31 6.39 1.56 2.09
C GLU A 31 7.72 2.33 1.93
N SER A 32 8.68 2.12 2.84
CA SER A 32 10.01 2.75 2.74
C SER A 32 10.75 2.33 1.47
N ALA A 33 10.68 1.04 1.10
CA ALA A 33 11.27 0.56 -0.16
C ALA A 33 10.61 1.20 -1.38
N LYS A 34 9.28 1.38 -1.36
CA LYS A 34 8.53 2.05 -2.42
C LYS A 34 8.95 3.52 -2.55
N ILE A 35 9.02 4.24 -1.44
CA ILE A 35 9.46 5.64 -1.38
C ILE A 35 10.86 5.78 -1.95
N GLY A 36 11.81 4.96 -1.48
CA GLY A 36 13.19 4.99 -1.98
C GLY A 36 13.29 4.72 -3.49
N LEU A 37 12.51 3.75 -3.99
CA LEU A 37 12.48 3.43 -5.41
C LEU A 37 11.93 4.60 -6.25
N ILE A 38 10.85 5.25 -5.80
CA ILE A 38 10.27 6.41 -6.48
C ILE A 38 11.27 7.58 -6.48
N THR A 39 11.86 7.92 -5.33
CA THR A 39 12.87 8.99 -5.23
C THR A 39 14.01 8.76 -6.22
N ASN A 40 14.53 7.52 -6.28
CA ASN A 40 15.66 7.19 -7.12
C ASN A 40 15.33 7.24 -8.62
N ARG A 41 14.11 6.86 -9.03
CA ARG A 41 13.74 6.77 -10.46
C ARG A 41 13.18 8.06 -11.04
N LEU A 42 12.45 8.84 -10.25
CA LEU A 42 11.86 10.10 -10.74
C LEU A 42 12.88 11.24 -10.81
N ASN A 43 14.00 11.13 -10.07
CA ASN A 43 15.04 12.15 -9.99
C ASN A 43 14.45 13.56 -9.74
N LEU A 44 13.59 13.65 -8.72
CA LEU A 44 12.91 14.90 -8.36
C LEU A 44 13.95 15.95 -7.95
N THR A 45 13.77 17.19 -8.42
CA THR A 45 14.60 18.30 -7.93
C THR A 45 14.23 18.67 -6.50
N THR A 46 15.11 19.43 -5.84
CA THR A 46 14.89 19.95 -4.48
C THR A 46 13.62 20.80 -4.39
N GLU A 47 13.21 21.44 -5.49
CA GLU A 47 12.00 22.25 -5.59
C GLU A 47 10.75 21.38 -5.81
N GLN A 48 10.88 20.29 -6.58
CA GLN A 48 9.77 19.38 -6.90
C GLN A 48 9.39 18.50 -5.71
N ALA A 49 10.37 17.93 -5.00
CA ALA A 49 10.12 16.90 -3.98
C ALA A 49 9.15 17.35 -2.86
N PRO A 50 9.29 18.55 -2.25
CA PRO A 50 8.38 19.01 -1.20
C PRO A 50 6.93 19.19 -1.69
N GLN A 51 6.73 19.48 -2.97
CA GLN A 51 5.39 19.63 -3.57
C GLN A 51 4.82 18.28 -4.05
N PHE A 52 5.68 17.37 -4.49
CA PHE A 52 5.29 16.07 -5.02
C PHE A 52 4.76 15.13 -3.94
N TRP A 53 5.48 14.98 -2.82
CA TRP A 53 5.16 13.99 -1.79
C TRP A 53 3.76 14.13 -1.17
N PRO A 54 3.27 15.34 -0.85
CA PRO A 54 1.90 15.51 -0.36
C PRO A 54 0.84 14.98 -1.35
N ILE A 55 1.01 15.27 -2.65
CA ILE A 55 0.10 14.81 -3.70
C ILE A 55 0.17 13.29 -3.85
N TYR A 56 1.38 12.73 -3.82
CA TYR A 56 1.60 11.29 -3.93
C TYR A 56 0.99 10.51 -2.76
N ASN A 57 1.17 11.00 -1.54
CA ASN A 57 0.67 10.35 -0.34
C ASN A 57 -0.87 10.32 -0.34
N GLU A 58 -1.50 11.46 -0.66
CA GLU A 58 -2.96 11.54 -0.77
C GLU A 58 -3.50 10.61 -1.86
N TYR A 59 -2.87 10.60 -3.04
CA TYR A 59 -3.20 9.67 -4.12
C TYR A 59 -3.09 8.21 -3.67
N SER A 60 -1.97 7.85 -3.04
CA SER A 60 -1.70 6.49 -2.58
C SER A 60 -2.73 6.02 -1.56
N ASP A 61 -3.10 6.87 -0.61
CA ASP A 61 -4.08 6.54 0.42
C ASP A 61 -5.50 6.40 -0.16
N ARG A 62 -5.94 7.33 -1.02
CA ARG A 62 -7.25 7.22 -1.70
C ARG A 62 -7.32 5.97 -2.58
N ARG A 63 -6.27 5.69 -3.35
CA ARG A 63 -6.20 4.49 -4.20
C ARG A 63 -6.21 3.21 -3.36
N ARG A 64 -5.53 3.20 -2.21
CA ARG A 64 -5.47 2.07 -1.29
C ARG A 64 -6.84 1.78 -0.69
N ASP A 65 -7.62 2.81 -0.36
CA ASP A 65 -8.98 2.64 0.15
C ASP A 65 -9.91 2.02 -0.89
N ILE A 66 -9.93 2.55 -2.11
CA ILE A 66 -10.74 1.99 -3.21
C ILE A 66 -10.31 0.55 -3.53
N SER A 67 -8.99 0.28 -3.54
CA SER A 67 -8.47 -1.07 -3.76
C SER A 67 -8.89 -2.05 -2.66
N ARG A 68 -9.01 -1.58 -1.42
CA ARG A 68 -9.50 -2.39 -0.29
C ARG A 68 -10.98 -2.73 -0.47
N GLN A 69 -11.79 -1.77 -0.90
CA GLN A 69 -13.20 -1.99 -1.21
C GLN A 69 -13.35 -3.02 -2.35
N LEU A 70 -12.56 -2.87 -3.42
CA LEU A 70 -12.59 -3.81 -4.56
C LEU A 70 -12.23 -5.24 -4.17
N ARG A 71 -11.26 -5.42 -3.27
CA ARG A 71 -10.90 -6.76 -2.73
C ARG A 71 -12.01 -7.37 -1.88
N LYS A 72 -12.84 -6.55 -1.23
CA LYS A 72 -13.99 -7.03 -0.45
C LYS A 72 -15.13 -7.44 -1.39
N SER A 73 -15.43 -6.64 -2.41
CA SER A 73 -16.49 -6.94 -3.39
C SER A 73 -16.15 -8.11 -4.32
N SER A 74 -14.87 -8.47 -4.46
CA SER A 74 -14.44 -9.60 -5.30
C SER A 74 -14.49 -10.97 -4.60
N LYS A 75 -15.00 -11.09 -3.37
CA LYS A 75 -15.18 -12.37 -2.69
C LYS A 75 -16.55 -12.94 -3.06
N PRO A 76 -16.65 -13.91 -3.99
CA PRO A 76 -17.94 -14.39 -4.44
C PRO A 76 -18.55 -15.28 -3.36
N GLY A 77 -19.77 -14.97 -2.93
CA GLY A 77 -20.47 -15.81 -1.96
C GLY A 77 -21.93 -15.45 -1.77
N GLY A 78 -22.80 -15.80 -2.73
CA GLY A 78 -24.26 -15.76 -2.53
C GLY A 78 -25.08 -15.35 -3.75
N ASN A 79 -26.38 -15.14 -3.52
CA ASN A 79 -27.38 -14.74 -4.52
C ASN A 79 -27.22 -13.28 -5.03
N GLU A 80 -26.21 -12.55 -4.56
CA GLU A 80 -25.99 -11.12 -4.81
C GLU A 80 -24.93 -10.83 -5.90
N ALA A 81 -24.49 -11.86 -6.62
CA ALA A 81 -23.39 -11.80 -7.60
C ALA A 81 -23.52 -10.68 -8.65
N ILE A 82 -24.75 -10.35 -9.09
CA ILE A 82 -24.97 -9.24 -10.04
C ILE A 82 -24.69 -7.87 -9.39
N SER A 83 -25.10 -7.68 -8.13
CA SER A 83 -24.85 -6.45 -7.39
C SER A 83 -23.35 -6.27 -7.09
N GLU A 84 -22.67 -7.34 -6.69
CA GLU A 84 -21.21 -7.35 -6.46
C GLU A 84 -20.42 -7.01 -7.74
N LEU A 85 -20.86 -7.55 -8.89
CA LEU A 85 -20.26 -7.24 -10.19
C LEU A 85 -20.41 -5.75 -10.52
N ASN A 86 -21.60 -5.17 -10.36
CA ASN A 86 -21.84 -3.75 -10.61
C ASN A 86 -21.01 -2.86 -9.67
N GLU A 87 -20.94 -3.18 -8.38
CA GLU A 87 -20.09 -2.46 -7.43
C GLU A 87 -18.61 -2.51 -7.84
N SER A 88 -18.14 -3.68 -8.31
CA SER A 88 -16.75 -3.81 -8.79
C SER A 88 -16.46 -2.91 -10.00
N VAL A 89 -17.43 -2.72 -10.90
CA VAL A 89 -17.31 -1.83 -12.06
C VAL A 89 -17.28 -0.38 -11.60
N GLU A 90 -18.15 0.02 -10.68
CA GLU A 90 -18.16 1.37 -10.11
C GLU A 90 -16.84 1.71 -9.40
N LEU A 91 -16.28 0.77 -8.62
CA LEU A 91 -15.00 0.96 -7.95
C LEU A 91 -13.84 1.09 -8.95
N LYS A 92 -13.87 0.34 -10.05
CA LYS A 92 -12.89 0.50 -11.15
C LYS A 92 -13.03 1.87 -11.82
N GLN A 93 -14.26 2.34 -12.04
CA GLN A 93 -14.49 3.69 -12.56
C GLN A 93 -13.91 4.75 -11.62
N LYS A 94 -14.14 4.63 -10.30
CA LYS A 94 -13.55 5.53 -9.30
C LYS A 94 -12.01 5.52 -9.33
N LEU A 95 -11.37 4.38 -9.60
CA LEU A 95 -9.91 4.32 -9.77
C LEU A 95 -9.44 5.10 -11.00
N VAL A 96 -10.15 4.98 -12.13
CA VAL A 96 -9.82 5.72 -13.36
C VAL A 96 -10.00 7.22 -13.17
N ASP A 97 -11.07 7.64 -12.50
CA ASP A 97 -11.33 9.05 -12.24
C ASP A 97 -10.31 9.64 -11.26
N LEU A 98 -9.93 8.86 -10.23
CA LEU A 98 -8.84 9.22 -9.33
C LEU A 98 -7.52 9.39 -10.11
N GLU A 99 -7.19 8.48 -11.02
CA GLU A 99 -5.98 8.59 -11.83
C GLU A 99 -5.98 9.85 -12.69
N LYS A 100 -7.10 10.19 -13.34
CA LYS A 100 -7.23 11.45 -14.10
C LYS A 100 -7.04 12.68 -13.22
N GLU A 101 -7.70 12.70 -12.05
CA GLU A 101 -7.60 13.80 -11.08
C GLU A 101 -6.13 14.04 -10.67
N TYR A 102 -5.41 12.97 -10.31
CA TYR A 102 -4.04 13.10 -9.81
C TYR A 102 -3.00 13.27 -10.91
N ASN A 103 -3.22 12.75 -12.11
CA ASN A 103 -2.37 13.08 -13.26
C ASN A 103 -2.34 14.59 -13.48
N ALA A 104 -3.50 15.26 -13.43
CA ALA A 104 -3.57 16.71 -13.54
C ALA A 104 -2.85 17.43 -12.39
N LYS A 105 -2.91 16.90 -11.15
CA LYS A 105 -2.18 17.46 -10.00
C LYS A 105 -0.67 17.26 -10.11
N PHE A 106 -0.23 16.06 -10.48
CA PHE A 106 1.19 15.73 -10.66
C PHE A 106 1.83 16.58 -11.75
N LEU A 107 1.15 16.77 -12.89
CA LEU A 107 1.66 17.57 -14.01
C LEU A 107 1.86 19.06 -13.67
N ARG A 108 1.36 19.55 -12.53
CA ARG A 108 1.68 20.89 -12.02
C ARG A 108 3.05 20.98 -11.33
N VAL A 109 3.64 19.83 -10.98
CA VAL A 109 4.88 19.74 -10.19
C VAL A 109 5.98 19.00 -10.94
N ILE A 110 5.63 17.92 -11.64
CA ILE A 110 6.56 17.06 -12.37
C ILE A 110 6.24 17.04 -13.87
N THR A 111 7.22 16.66 -14.69
CA THR A 111 7.03 16.57 -16.14
C THR A 111 6.20 15.35 -16.52
N ALA A 112 5.66 15.34 -17.75
CA ALA A 112 4.96 14.18 -18.29
C ALA A 112 5.85 12.93 -18.35
N GLN A 113 7.16 13.10 -18.60
CA GLN A 113 8.13 11.99 -18.58
C GLN A 113 8.29 11.42 -17.17
N GLN A 114 8.41 12.28 -16.15
CA GLN A 114 8.49 11.85 -14.75
C GLN A 114 7.19 11.17 -14.30
N LEU A 115 6.02 11.65 -14.74
CA LEU A 115 4.74 10.99 -14.44
C LEU A 115 4.63 9.62 -15.09
N GLN A 116 5.09 9.47 -16.34
CA GLN A 116 5.15 8.16 -16.99
C GLN A 116 6.09 7.22 -16.21
N GLU A 117 7.24 7.71 -15.75
CA GLU A 117 8.19 6.91 -14.97
C GLU A 117 7.65 6.55 -13.58
N LEU A 118 6.84 7.41 -12.96
CA LEU A 118 6.09 7.08 -11.75
C LEU A 118 5.18 5.87 -11.98
N HIS A 119 4.38 5.89 -13.04
CA HIS A 119 3.49 4.77 -13.36
C HIS A 119 4.27 3.47 -13.66
N ASN A 120 5.38 3.55 -14.39
CA ASN A 120 6.27 2.42 -14.62
C ASN A 120 6.82 1.87 -13.31
N THR A 121 7.32 2.75 -12.45
CA THR A 121 7.93 2.42 -11.16
C THR A 121 6.94 1.71 -10.25
N GLU A 122 5.70 2.19 -10.17
CA GLU A 122 4.67 1.55 -9.37
C GLU A 122 4.27 0.17 -9.91
N ARG A 123 4.11 0.02 -11.23
CA ARG A 123 3.82 -1.29 -11.84
C ARG A 123 4.94 -2.29 -11.58
N MET A 124 6.18 -1.86 -11.74
CA MET A 124 7.36 -2.68 -11.45
C MET A 124 7.42 -3.10 -9.99
N PHE A 125 7.21 -2.16 -9.05
CA PHE A 125 7.19 -2.46 -7.62
C PHE A 125 6.11 -3.47 -7.26
N ASN A 126 4.89 -3.28 -7.78
CA ASN A 126 3.79 -4.22 -7.55
C ASN A 126 4.11 -5.62 -8.10
N LYS A 127 4.74 -5.70 -9.28
CA LYS A 127 5.19 -6.97 -9.84
C LYS A 127 6.23 -7.65 -8.93
N MET A 128 7.23 -6.92 -8.45
CA MET A 128 8.23 -7.44 -7.51
C MET A 128 7.60 -7.98 -6.23
N LEU A 129 6.56 -7.31 -5.70
CA LEU A 129 5.82 -7.79 -4.53
C LEU A 129 5.07 -9.10 -4.83
N ILE A 130 4.40 -9.19 -5.98
CA ILE A 130 3.68 -10.41 -6.38
C ILE A 130 4.67 -11.57 -6.57
N ASP A 131 5.80 -11.33 -7.23
CA ASP A 131 6.82 -12.35 -7.49
C ASP A 131 7.42 -12.85 -6.16
N ARG A 132 7.66 -11.96 -5.18
CA ARG A 132 8.12 -12.33 -3.83
C ARG A 132 7.10 -13.15 -3.04
N VAL A 133 5.81 -12.85 -3.16
CA VAL A 133 4.74 -13.60 -2.49
C VAL A 133 4.50 -14.96 -3.15
N SER A 134 4.63 -15.03 -4.49
CA SER A 134 4.40 -16.25 -5.26
C SER A 134 5.57 -17.24 -5.18
N ASN A 135 6.79 -16.76 -4.99
CA ASN A 135 7.98 -17.59 -4.84
C ASN A 135 8.72 -17.23 -3.54
N PRO A 136 8.17 -17.61 -2.36
CA PRO A 136 8.87 -17.44 -1.10
C PRO A 136 10.06 -18.41 -1.08
N ASN A 137 11.27 -17.86 -1.20
CA ASN A 137 12.50 -18.62 -0.94
C ASN A 137 12.55 -19.08 0.52
#